data_AF-A0AA37QSZ6-F1
#
_entry.id   AF-A0AA37QSZ6-F1
#
_cell.length_a   1.000
_cell.length_b   1.000
_cell.length_c   1.000
_cell.angle_alpha   90.00
_cell.angle_beta   90.00
_cell.angle_gamma   90.00
#
_symmetry.space_group_name_H-M   'P 1'
#
loop_
_entity.id
_entity.type
_entity.pdbx_description
1 polymer ?
#
loop_
_entity_poly.entity_id
_entity_poly.type
_entity_poly.pdbx_seq_one_letter_code
_entity_poly.pdbx_strand_id
1 'polypeptide(L)'
;MAEPHLPERVVTLLISSDYARLVGSTMSERFDYIVDIASLHTRDELLRRHQLDRVLVRQVEKWLAFHGRRLRRPAESIDIAMCSLEFRKRRIRRSRLGARRRRLDPKASPKEPG
;
A
#
# COMPACT_ATOMS: atom_id res chain seq x y z
N MET A 1 3.03 -0.83 20.89
CA MET A 1 3.43 0.53 20.49
C MET A 1 2.30 1.12 19.66
N ALA A 2 1.89 2.36 19.92
CA ALA A 2 0.87 3.02 19.11
C ALA A 2 1.38 3.24 17.67
N GLU A 3 0.49 3.12 16.68
CA GLU A 3 0.84 3.44 15.30
C GLU A 3 1.29 4.90 15.21
N PRO A 4 2.49 5.19 14.68
CA PRO A 4 2.94 6.56 14.51
C PRO A 4 2.01 7.30 13.55
N HIS A 5 1.41 8.39 13.98
CA HIS A 5 0.49 9.15 13.13
C HIS A 5 1.22 9.80 11.95
N LEU A 6 0.68 9.66 10.73
CA LEU A 6 1.17 10.36 9.54
C LEU A 6 0.34 11.65 9.34
N PRO A 7 0.94 12.84 9.22
CA PRO A 7 0.16 14.07 9.04
C PRO A 7 -0.68 14.03 7.76
N GLU A 8 -1.91 14.53 7.81
CA GLU A 8 -2.85 14.49 6.67
C GLU A 8 -2.25 15.10 5.39
N ARG A 9 -1.50 16.21 5.52
CA ARG A 9 -0.79 16.84 4.39
C ARG A 9 0.18 15.88 3.69
N VAL A 10 0.85 15.01 4.45
CA VAL A 10 1.77 14.01 3.88
C VAL A 10 0.97 12.93 3.16
N VAL A 11 -0.14 12.47 3.75
CA VAL A 11 -1.06 11.52 3.10
C VAL A 11 -1.57 12.07 1.77
N THR A 12 -2.03 13.33 1.75
CA THR A 12 -2.48 14.00 0.52
C THR A 12 -1.38 14.07 -0.54
N LEU A 13 -0.14 14.40 -0.16
CA LEU A 13 0.97 14.45 -1.11
C LEU A 13 1.31 13.08 -1.69
N LEU A 14 1.22 12.02 -0.88
CA LEU A 14 1.47 10.65 -1.31
C LEU A 14 0.39 10.16 -2.28
N ILE A 15 -0.91 10.35 -1.97
CA ILE A 15 -2.01 9.91 -2.85
C ILE A 15 -2.13 10.73 -4.14
N SER A 16 -1.57 11.93 -4.16
CA SER A 16 -1.46 12.78 -5.36
C SER A 16 -0.18 12.55 -6.15
N SER A 17 0.73 11.67 -5.70
CA SER A 17 1.98 11.38 -6.40
C SER A 17 1.77 10.59 -7.69
N ASP A 18 2.74 10.66 -8.60
CA ASP A 18 2.76 9.88 -9.83
C ASP A 18 2.73 8.37 -9.53
N TYR A 19 3.37 7.96 -8.44
CA TYR A 19 3.35 6.57 -7.98
C TYR A 19 1.97 6.12 -7.55
N ALA A 20 1.15 6.99 -6.94
CA ALA A 20 -0.22 6.65 -6.60
C ALA A 20 -1.06 6.26 -7.83
N ARG A 21 -0.79 6.89 -8.99
CA ARG A 21 -1.45 6.56 -10.26
C ARG A 21 -1.06 5.17 -10.77
N LEU A 22 0.18 4.72 -10.50
CA LEU A 22 0.63 3.36 -10.83
C LEU A 22 -0.03 2.31 -9.93
N VAL A 23 -0.40 2.68 -8.71
CA VAL A 23 -0.95 1.76 -7.72
C VAL A 23 -2.46 1.57 -7.86
N GLY A 24 -3.22 2.63 -8.15
CA GLY A 24 -4.69 2.55 -8.25
C GLY A 24 -5.33 3.69 -9.04
N SER A 25 -6.39 3.35 -9.77
CA SER A 25 -7.15 4.31 -10.57
C SER A 25 -8.11 5.15 -9.73
N THR A 26 -8.60 4.60 -8.61
CA THR A 26 -9.53 5.26 -7.70
C THR A 26 -8.84 5.79 -6.45
N MET A 27 -9.44 6.81 -5.82
CA MET A 27 -8.92 7.38 -4.57
C MET A 27 -8.92 6.34 -3.44
N SER A 28 -9.99 5.53 -3.33
CA SER A 28 -10.10 4.47 -2.34
C SER A 28 -8.99 3.43 -2.48
N GLU A 29 -8.67 2.98 -3.69
CA GLU A 29 -7.54 2.06 -3.90
C GLU A 29 -6.20 2.71 -3.52
N ARG A 30 -6.00 4.00 -3.78
CA ARG A 30 -4.77 4.69 -3.38
C ARG A 30 -4.63 4.75 -1.86
N PHE A 31 -5.73 4.95 -1.14
CA PHE A 31 -5.74 4.88 0.33
C PHE A 31 -5.46 3.47 0.85
N ASP A 32 -6.06 2.43 0.27
CA ASP A 32 -5.80 1.02 0.63
C ASP A 32 -4.30 0.65 0.50
N TYR A 33 -3.59 1.29 -0.43
CA TYR A 33 -2.19 1.04 -0.72
C TYR A 33 -1.25 2.19 -0.33
N ILE A 34 -1.65 3.05 0.60
CA ILE A 34 -0.87 4.25 0.98
C ILE A 34 0.55 3.91 1.48
N VAL A 35 0.68 2.82 2.25
CA VAL A 35 1.99 2.32 2.72
C VAL A 35 2.88 1.94 1.54
N ASP A 36 2.29 1.31 0.52
CA ASP A 36 3.01 0.88 -0.67
C ASP A 36 3.43 2.07 -1.52
N ILE A 37 2.53 3.04 -1.72
CA ILE A 37 2.83 4.30 -2.42
C ILE A 37 3.98 5.04 -1.72
N ALA A 38 3.96 5.13 -0.39
CA ALA A 38 5.05 5.74 0.36
C ALA A 38 6.37 5.00 0.17
N SER A 39 6.36 3.66 0.17
CA SER A 39 7.57 2.85 -0.02
C SER A 39 8.23 3.00 -1.40
N LEU A 40 7.49 3.45 -2.42
CA LEU A 40 8.02 3.68 -3.77
C LEU A 40 8.91 4.94 -3.84
N HIS A 41 8.73 5.87 -2.92
CA HIS A 41 9.52 7.09 -2.87
C HIS A 41 10.90 6.84 -2.28
N THR A 42 11.88 7.55 -2.81
CA THR A 42 13.17 7.74 -2.17
C THR A 42 13.11 8.89 -1.18
N ARG A 43 14.05 8.89 -0.23
CA ARG A 43 14.20 9.97 0.75
C ARG A 43 14.37 11.35 0.08
N ASP A 44 15.15 11.38 -0.98
CA ASP A 44 15.48 12.58 -1.75
C ASP A 44 14.27 13.14 -2.51
N GLU A 45 13.44 12.27 -3.09
CA GLU A 45 12.17 12.69 -3.71
C GLU A 45 11.21 13.31 -2.69
N LEU A 46 11.11 12.73 -1.49
CA LEU A 46 10.28 13.29 -0.43
C LEU A 46 10.84 14.63 0.08
N LEU A 47 12.16 14.75 0.26
CA LEU A 47 12.79 16.00 0.65
C LEU A 47 12.51 17.11 -0.38
N ARG A 48 12.58 16.81 -1.68
CA ARG A 48 12.21 17.78 -2.73
C ARG A 48 10.75 18.20 -2.65
N ARG A 49 9.82 17.26 -2.42
CA ARG A 49 8.38 17.53 -2.34
C ARG A 49 7.97 18.28 -1.06
N HIS A 50 8.70 18.08 0.03
CA HIS A 50 8.42 18.67 1.34
C HIS A 50 9.30 19.88 1.67
N GLN A 51 9.85 20.57 0.67
CA GLN A 51 10.69 21.78 0.89
C GLN A 51 11.84 21.52 1.89
N LEU A 52 12.48 20.35 1.80
CA LEU A 52 13.58 19.90 2.64
C LEU A 52 13.22 19.67 4.13
N ASP A 53 11.94 19.50 4.46
CA ASP A 53 11.51 19.17 5.82
C ASP A 53 11.95 17.75 6.21
N ARG A 54 13.11 17.67 6.87
CA ARG A 54 13.71 16.42 7.34
C ARG A 54 12.90 15.77 8.46
N VAL A 55 12.11 16.54 9.21
CA VAL A 55 11.30 16.01 10.32
C VAL A 55 10.13 15.20 9.75
N LEU A 56 9.43 15.75 8.75
CA LEU A 56 8.35 15.06 8.06
C LEU A 56 8.85 13.79 7.36
N VAL A 57 9.99 13.86 6.68
CA VAL A 57 10.58 12.68 6.03
C VAL A 57 10.93 11.60 7.05
N ARG A 58 11.51 11.97 8.20
CA ARG A 58 11.82 11.02 9.28
C ARG A 58 10.56 10.40 9.89
N GLN A 59 9.46 11.14 9.94
CA GLN A 59 8.17 10.65 10.40
C GLN A 59 7.59 9.62 9.42
N VAL A 60 7.69 9.86 8.11
CA VAL A 60 7.35 8.88 7.07
C VAL A 60 8.21 7.61 7.21
N GLU A 61 9.52 7.76 7.42
CA GLU A 61 10.42 6.61 7.61
C GLU A 61 10.04 5.76 8.83
N LYS A 62 9.72 6.40 9.97
CA LYS A 62 9.24 5.71 11.17
C LYS A 62 7.90 5.01 10.94
N TRP A 63 6.98 5.67 10.24
CA TRP A 63 5.69 5.10 9.91
C TRP A 63 5.81 3.90 8.98
N LEU A 64 6.65 3.98 7.94
CA LEU A 64 6.96 2.83 7.10
C LEU A 64 7.60 1.69 7.89
N ALA A 65 8.53 1.99 8.81
CA ALA A 65 9.17 0.98 9.64
C ALA A 65 8.16 0.25 10.55
N PHE A 66 7.19 0.97 11.11
CA PHE A 66 6.07 0.37 11.86
C PHE A 66 5.26 -0.62 11.01
N HIS A 67 5.07 -0.30 9.72
CA HIS A 67 4.42 -1.18 8.74
C HIS A 67 5.33 -2.26 8.13
N GLY A 68 6.56 -2.42 8.63
CA GLY A 68 7.53 -3.39 8.11
C GLY A 68 8.02 -3.07 6.69
N ARG A 69 8.02 -1.79 6.33
CA ARG A 69 8.42 -1.25 5.03
C ARG A 69 9.53 -0.22 5.20
N ARG A 70 10.15 0.16 4.08
CA ARG A 70 11.16 1.22 4.01
C ARG A 70 10.95 2.02 2.74
N LEU A 71 11.50 3.24 2.71
CA LEU A 71 11.66 4.00 1.48
C LEU A 71 12.56 3.24 0.50
N ARG A 72 12.29 3.41 -0.78
CA ARG A 72 13.15 2.91 -1.86
C ARG A 72 14.52 3.58 -1.76
N ARG A 73 15.59 2.81 -1.87
CA ARG A 73 16.95 3.37 -2.01
C ARG A 73 17.09 4.01 -3.38
N PRO A 74 17.91 5.07 -3.53
CA PRO A 74 18.13 5.72 -4.82
C PRO A 74 18.56 4.77 -5.94
N ALA A 75 19.34 3.73 -5.61
CA ALA A 75 19.82 2.72 -6.56
C ALA A 75 18.83 1.56 -6.82
N GLU A 76 17.73 1.46 -6.07
CA GLU A 76 16.72 0.42 -6.30
C GLU A 76 15.82 0.83 -7.48
N SER A 77 15.69 -0.04 -8.49
CA SER A 77 14.76 0.20 -9.60
C SER A 77 13.31 0.23 -9.11
N ILE A 78 12.55 1.17 -9.65
CA ILE A 78 11.12 1.28 -9.38
C ILE A 78 10.34 0.03 -9.82
N ASP A 79 10.76 -0.62 -10.91
CA ASP A 79 10.10 -1.82 -11.43
C ASP A 79 10.13 -2.98 -10.42
N ILE A 80 11.26 -3.12 -9.71
CA ILE A 80 11.43 -4.15 -8.67
C ILE A 80 10.49 -3.88 -7.48
N ALA A 81 10.38 -2.61 -7.07
CA ALA A 81 9.51 -2.19 -5.99
C ALA A 81 8.02 -2.38 -6.36
N MET A 82 7.65 -2.03 -7.60
CA MET A 82 6.31 -2.22 -8.15
C MET A 82 5.94 -3.70 -8.33
N CYS A 83 6.88 -4.55 -8.73
CA CYS A 83 6.63 -5.99 -8.89
C CYS A 83 6.21 -6.64 -7.57
N SER A 84 6.88 -6.26 -6.48
CA SER A 84 6.55 -6.72 -5.11
C SER A 84 5.15 -6.24 -4.64
N LEU A 85 4.72 -5.07 -5.09
CA LEU A 85 3.39 -4.54 -4.84
C LEU A 85 2.31 -5.27 -5.65
N GLU A 86 2.53 -5.43 -6.94
CA GLU A 86 1.62 -6.13 -7.86
C GLU A 86 1.38 -7.58 -7.41
N PHE A 87 2.40 -8.25 -6.88
CA PHE A 87 2.24 -9.58 -6.30
C PHE A 87 1.28 -9.59 -5.10
N ARG A 88 1.36 -8.58 -4.21
CA ARG A 88 0.45 -8.43 -3.07
C ARG A 88 -0.97 -8.07 -3.51
N LYS A 89 -1.13 -7.19 -4.51
CA LYS A 89 -2.42 -6.88 -5.13
C LYS A 89 -3.08 -8.12 -5.71
N ARG A 90 -2.33 -8.96 -6.45
CA ARG A 90 -2.83 -10.24 -6.97
C ARG A 90 -3.27 -11.19 -5.85
N ARG A 91 -2.50 -11.28 -4.76
CA ARG A 91 -2.87 -12.12 -3.60
C ARG A 91 -4.18 -11.66 -2.97
N ILE A 92 -4.36 -10.35 -2.75
CA ILE A 92 -5.59 -9.77 -2.19
C ILE A 92 -6.78 -9.99 -3.14
N ARG A 93 -6.62 -9.75 -4.44
CA ARG A 93 -7.67 -10.00 -5.45
C ARG A 93 -8.09 -11.47 -5.47
N ARG A 94 -7.15 -12.41 -5.41
CA ARG A 94 -7.43 -13.86 -5.33
C ARG A 94 -8.17 -14.23 -4.04
N SER A 95 -7.78 -13.68 -2.90
CA SER A 95 -8.48 -13.90 -1.61
C SER A 95 -9.91 -13.34 -1.64
N ARG A 96 -10.14 -12.16 -2.23
CA ARG A 96 -11.49 -11.59 -2.41
C ARG A 96 -12.36 -12.43 -3.35
N LEU A 97 -11.79 -12.96 -4.44
CA LEU A 97 -12.49 -13.88 -5.35
C LEU A 97 -12.82 -15.23 -4.68
N GLY A 98 -11.91 -15.77 -3.87
CA GLY A 98 -12.16 -16.98 -3.07
C GLY A 98 -13.21 -16.79 -1.98
N ALA A 99 -13.28 -15.60 -1.37
CA ALA A 99 -14.34 -15.24 -0.42
C ALA A 99 -15.71 -15.09 -1.12
N ARG A 100 -15.74 -14.58 -2.36
CA ARG A 100 -16.97 -14.45 -3.15
C ARG A 100 -17.52 -15.81 -3.60
N ARG A 101 -16.66 -16.77 -3.96
CA ARG A 101 -17.08 -18.16 -4.26
C ARG A 101 -17.74 -18.84 -3.07
N ARG A 102 -17.20 -18.66 -1.85
CA ARG A 102 -17.79 -19.25 -0.64
C ARG A 102 -19.14 -18.67 -0.23
N ARG A 103 -19.48 -17.45 -0.67
CA ARG A 103 -20.79 -16.83 -0.42
C ARG A 103 -21.86 -17.19 -1.46
N LEU A 104 -21.48 -17.84 -2.55
CA LEU A 104 -22.36 -18.23 -3.66
C LEU A 104 -22.71 -19.72 -3.68
N ASP A 105 -22.29 -20.49 -2.67
CA ASP A 105 -22.74 -21.87 -2.49
C ASP A 105 -23.75 -21.98 -1.32
N PRO A 106 -25.06 -21.84 -1.60
CA PRO A 106 -26.12 -22.19 -0.67
C PRO A 106 -26.65 -23.62 -0.89
N LYS A 107 -25.86 -24.56 -1.43
CA LYS A 107 -26.40 -25.88 -1.81
C LYS A 107 -25.51 -27.04 -1.37
N ALA A 108 -25.35 -27.19 -0.06
CA ALA A 108 -25.01 -28.46 0.55
C ALA A 108 -25.88 -28.72 1.78
N SER A 109 -27.16 -29.04 1.56
CA SER A 109 -27.92 -29.78 2.55
C SER A 109 -27.39 -31.23 2.54
N PRO A 110 -26.89 -31.77 3.66
CA PRO A 110 -26.50 -33.17 3.72
C PRO A 110 -27.77 -34.03 3.63
N LYS A 111 -27.86 -34.88 2.59
CA LYS A 111 -28.82 -35.99 2.59
C LYS A 111 -28.25 -37.11 3.44
N GLU A 112 -29.00 -37.50 4.46
CA GLU A 112 -28.75 -38.68 5.29
C GLU A 112 -28.85 -39.95 4.41
N PRO A 113 -27.93 -40.92 4.56
CA PRO A 113 -28.16 -42.27 4.05
C PRO A 113 -28.97 -43.07 5.08
N GLY A 114 -30.01 -43.75 4.57
CA GLY A 114 -30.84 -44.69 5.33
C GLY A 114 -30.22 -46.07 5.50
#